data_AF-M0L954-F1
#
_entry.id   AF-M0L954-F1
#
_cell.length_a   1.000
_cell.length_b   1.000
_cell.length_c   1.000
_cell.angle_alpha   90.00
_cell.angle_beta   90.00
_cell.angle_gamma   90.00
#
_symmetry.space_group_name_H-M   'P 1'
#
loop_
_entity.id
_entity.type
_entity.pdbx_description
1 polymer ?
#
loop_
_entity_poly.entity_id
_entity_poly.type
_entity_poly.pdbx_seq_one_letter_code
_entity_poly.pdbx_strand_id
1 'polypeptide(L)'
;MIVATGTVLYLDPGLAPGTTFGVDDLVWLVSASTTVALVPFFLLAAYVLRIATVSKRTGSLGPFILRRVERTAAIDWDDEK
;
A
#
# COMPACT_ATOMS: atom_id res chain seq x y z
N MET A 1 12.74 0.41 8.16
CA MET A 1 14.02 1.12 8.40
C MET A 1 14.96 0.42 9.38
N ILE A 2 14.46 -0.46 10.26
CA ILE A 2 15.30 -1.20 11.25
C ILE A 2 16.47 -1.93 10.58
N VAL A 3 16.21 -2.66 9.48
CA VAL A 3 17.24 -3.43 8.78
C VAL A 3 18.34 -2.53 8.22
N ALA A 4 17.97 -1.45 7.52
CA ALA A 4 18.92 -0.48 7.00
C ALA A 4 19.79 0.13 8.11
N THR A 5 19.17 0.60 9.19
CA THR A 5 19.87 1.15 10.36
C THR A 5 20.81 0.12 11.00
N GLY A 6 20.36 -1.13 11.12
CA GLY A 6 21.16 -2.24 11.63
C GLY A 6 22.40 -2.49 10.78
N THR A 7 22.26 -2.58 9.46
CA THR A 7 23.44 -2.70 8.57
C THR A 7 24.35 -1.49 8.66
N VAL A 8 23.84 -0.26 8.65
CA VAL A 8 24.73 0.93 8.69
C VAL A 8 25.50 1.03 10.01
N LEU A 9 24.89 0.65 11.14
CA LEU A 9 25.51 0.79 12.46
C LEU A 9 26.40 -0.39 12.87
N TYR A 10 26.11 -1.59 12.38
CA TYR A 10 26.73 -2.82 12.88
C TYR A 10 27.42 -3.66 11.80
N LEU A 11 27.33 -3.29 10.52
CA LEU A 11 28.04 -4.00 9.47
C LEU A 11 29.52 -3.62 9.49
N ASP A 12 30.35 -4.54 9.97
CA ASP A 12 31.80 -4.47 9.87
C ASP A 12 32.28 -5.29 8.66
N PRO A 13 33.12 -4.73 7.77
CA PRO A 13 33.68 -5.45 6.62
C PRO A 13 34.42 -6.75 6.99
N GLY A 14 34.91 -6.89 8.23
CA GLY A 14 35.55 -8.12 8.70
C GLY A 14 34.58 -9.28 9.02
N LEU A 15 33.26 -9.05 9.02
CA LEU A 15 32.26 -10.06 9.42
C LEU A 15 31.88 -11.03 8.29
N ALA A 16 32.08 -10.64 7.02
CA ALA A 16 31.80 -11.48 5.87
C ALA A 16 33.02 -11.54 4.93
N PRO A 17 34.16 -12.12 5.38
CA PRO A 17 35.32 -12.30 4.52
C PRO A 17 35.03 -13.44 3.53
N GLY A 18 34.92 -13.11 2.25
CA GLY A 18 34.60 -14.09 1.23
C GLY A 18 34.28 -13.49 -0.12
N THR A 19 34.34 -14.32 -1.15
CA THR A 19 33.83 -13.96 -2.47
C THR A 19 32.92 -15.09 -2.95
N THR A 20 31.66 -14.76 -3.20
CA THR A 20 30.69 -15.67 -3.79
C THR A 20 30.48 -15.26 -5.24
N PHE A 21 30.66 -16.21 -6.16
CA PHE A 21 30.46 -15.98 -7.59
C PHE A 21 31.36 -14.88 -8.19
N GLY A 22 32.53 -14.64 -7.58
CA GLY A 22 33.44 -13.57 -7.99
C GLY A 22 33.03 -12.16 -7.53
N VAL A 23 31.98 -12.06 -6.70
CA VAL A 23 31.53 -10.83 -6.06
C VAL A 23 31.78 -10.93 -4.56
N ASP A 24 32.19 -9.82 -3.95
CA ASP A 24 32.41 -9.74 -2.50
C ASP A 24 31.10 -10.00 -1.73
N ASP A 25 31.16 -10.83 -0.70
CA ASP A 25 30.00 -11.19 0.13
C ASP A 25 29.39 -9.97 0.84
N LEU A 26 30.19 -8.92 1.07
CA LEU A 26 29.69 -7.64 1.59
C LEU A 26 28.69 -7.00 0.63
N VAL A 27 28.91 -7.10 -0.68
CA VAL A 27 28.00 -6.55 -1.69
C VAL A 27 26.68 -7.32 -1.68
N TRP A 28 26.75 -8.64 -1.54
CA TRP A 28 25.56 -9.50 -1.39
C TRP A 28 24.77 -9.16 -0.13
N LEU A 29 25.44 -8.94 1.00
CA LEU A 29 24.79 -8.63 2.26
C LEU A 29 24.12 -7.24 2.24
N VAL A 30 24.79 -6.23 1.70
CA VAL A 30 24.25 -4.87 1.58
C VAL A 30 23.06 -4.84 0.63
N SER A 31 23.14 -5.53 -0.51
CA SER A 31 22.03 -5.61 -1.46
C SER A 31 20.83 -6.34 -0.85
N ALA A 32 21.03 -7.48 -0.18
CA ALA A 32 19.97 -8.20 0.52
C ALA A 32 19.31 -7.34 1.62
N SER A 33 20.11 -6.67 2.45
CA SER A 33 19.61 -5.76 3.49
C SER A 33 18.74 -4.66 2.89
N THR A 34 19.21 -4.06 1.79
CA THR A 34 18.48 -3.01 1.06
C THR A 34 17.15 -3.52 0.53
N THR A 35 17.13 -4.72 -0.08
CA THR A 35 15.89 -5.36 -0.54
C THR A 35 14.89 -5.56 0.59
N VAL A 36 15.34 -6.06 1.75
CA VAL A 36 14.47 -6.25 2.93
C VAL A 36 13.96 -4.90 3.47
N ALA A 37 14.81 -3.87 3.50
CA ALA A 37 14.43 -2.54 3.96
C ALA A 37 13.32 -1.89 3.10
N LEU A 38 13.22 -2.27 1.81
CA LEU A 38 12.21 -1.77 0.88
C LEU A 38 10.87 -2.52 0.93
N VAL A 39 10.81 -3.70 1.53
CA VAL A 39 9.57 -4.53 1.65
C VAL A 39 8.32 -3.74 2.06
N PRO A 40 8.32 -2.93 3.15
CA PRO A 40 7.11 -2.21 3.56
C PRO A 40 6.63 -1.20 2.49
N PHE A 41 7.54 -0.60 1.73
CA PHE A 41 7.19 0.31 0.64
C PHE A 41 6.66 -0.43 -0.57
N PHE A 42 7.24 -1.58 -0.91
CA PHE A 42 6.72 -2.44 -1.97
C PHE A 42 5.32 -2.96 -1.67
N LEU A 43 5.04 -3.31 -0.41
CA LEU A 43 3.69 -3.70 0.02
C LEU A 43 2.69 -2.56 -0.18
N LEU A 44 3.05 -1.35 0.24
CA LEU A 44 2.23 -0.16 0.02
C LEU A 44 2.02 0.09 -1.49
N ALA A 45 3.08 0.06 -2.28
CA ALA A 45 3.02 0.25 -3.72
C ALA A 45 2.16 -0.82 -4.41
N ALA A 46 2.31 -2.09 -4.04
CA ALA A 46 1.50 -3.19 -4.56
C ALA A 46 0.02 -3.03 -4.19
N TYR A 47 -0.27 -2.60 -2.96
CA TYR A 47 -1.65 -2.33 -2.52
C TYR A 47 -2.28 -1.17 -3.29
N VAL A 48 -1.54 -0.07 -3.45
CA VAL A 48 -1.97 1.08 -4.27
C VAL A 48 -2.21 0.65 -5.71
N LEU A 49 -1.29 -0.11 -6.31
CA LEU A 49 -1.44 -0.61 -7.68
C LEU A 49 -2.65 -1.53 -7.84
N ARG A 50 -2.92 -2.38 -6.84
CA ARG A 50 -4.11 -3.23 -6.79
C ARG A 50 -5.38 -2.39 -6.75
N ILE A 51 -5.45 -1.40 -5.86
CA ILE A 51 -6.58 -0.47 -5.79
C ILE A 51 -6.73 0.27 -7.11
N ALA A 52 -5.65 0.82 -7.67
CA ALA A 52 -5.67 1.52 -8.95
C ALA A 52 -6.25 0.64 -10.08
N THR A 53 -5.95 -0.66 -10.09
CA THR A 53 -6.50 -1.61 -11.06
C THR A 53 -8.01 -1.83 -10.86
N VAL A 54 -8.48 -1.91 -9.62
CA VAL A 54 -9.91 -1.99 -9.29
C VAL A 54 -10.63 -0.68 -9.62
N SER A 55 -10.06 0.45 -9.21
CA SER A 55 -10.53 1.80 -9.50
C SER A 55 -10.57 2.11 -10.99
N LYS A 56 -9.69 1.53 -11.82
CA LYS A 56 -9.82 1.67 -13.28
C LYS A 56 -11.13 1.08 -13.82
N ARG A 57 -11.72 0.09 -13.15
CA ARG A 57 -13.03 -0.49 -13.50
C ARG A 57 -14.22 0.25 -12.88
N THR A 58 -14.03 1.01 -11.79
CA THR A 58 -15.11 1.69 -11.05
C THR A 58 -14.98 3.21 -11.01
N GLY A 59 -13.93 3.75 -11.61
CA GLY A 59 -13.56 5.17 -11.59
C GLY A 59 -14.46 6.05 -12.43
N SER A 60 -15.41 5.46 -13.17
CA SER A 60 -16.65 6.14 -13.51
C SER A 60 -17.54 6.14 -12.26
N LEU A 61 -17.18 7.00 -11.30
CA LEU A 61 -18.15 7.57 -10.38
C LEU A 61 -19.11 8.39 -11.26
N GLY A 62 -20.11 7.73 -11.83
CA GLY A 62 -21.18 8.41 -12.56
C GLY A 62 -21.77 9.50 -11.65
N PRO A 63 -22.24 10.64 -12.19
CA PRO A 63 -22.75 11.72 -11.38
C PRO A 63 -23.87 11.18 -10.49
N PHE A 64 -23.67 11.19 -9.17
CA PHE A 64 -24.73 10.92 -8.22
C PHE A 64 -25.78 12.03 -8.37
N ILE A 65 -26.76 11.82 -9.25
CA ILE A 65 -27.89 12.72 -9.42
C ILE A 65 -28.84 12.44 -8.26
N LEU A 66 -28.80 13.31 -7.25
CA LEU A 66 -29.76 13.31 -6.15
C LEU A 66 -31.16 13.53 -6.74
N ARG A 67 -31.99 12.49 -6.74
CA ARG A 67 -33.42 12.64 -7.06
C ARG A 67 -34.08 13.34 -5.89
N ARG A 68 -34.65 14.53 -6.13
CA ARG A 68 -35.44 15.26 -5.13
C ARG A 68 -36.58 14.34 -4.68
N VAL A 69 -36.58 13.94 -3.41
CA VAL A 69 -37.69 13.20 -2.80
C VAL A 69 -38.81 14.22 -2.59
N GLU A 70 -39.75 14.28 -3.51
CA GLU A 70 -41.00 14.98 -3.30
C GLU A 70 -41.82 14.15 -2.31
N ARG A 71 -41.79 14.56 -1.03
CA ARG A 71 -42.66 14.02 0.00
C ARG A 71 -44.06 14.57 -0.28
N THR A 72 -44.92 13.79 -0.91
CA THR A 72 -46.35 14.10 -1.06
C THR A 72 -46.96 14.24 0.33
N ALA A 73 -47.44 15.44 0.65
CA ALA A 73 -48.16 15.76 1.87
C ALA A 73 -49.61 15.24 1.79
N ALA A 74 -49.76 13.92 1.64
CA ALA A 74 -51.05 13.25 1.62
C ALA A 74 -51.04 12.13 2.68
N ILE A 75 -50.90 12.53 3.95
CA ILE A 75 -51.43 11.72 5.04
C ILE A 75 -52.34 12.67 5.82
N ASP A 76 -53.58 12.73 5.36
CA ASP A 76 -54.68 13.34 6.09
C ASP A 76 -55.08 12.36 7.19
N TRP A 77 -54.80 12.73 8.44
CA TRP A 77 -55.01 11.90 9.63
C TRP A 77 -56.38 12.19 10.28
N ASP A 78 -57.42 12.43 9.48
CA ASP A 78 -58.71 12.91 10.02
C ASP A 78 -59.88 11.92 9.94
N ASP A 79 -59.60 10.61 9.85
CA ASP A 79 -60.66 9.61 9.94
C ASP A 79 -60.24 8.41 10.81
N GLU A 80 -60.50 8.49 12.12
CA GLU A 80 -61.18 7.37 12.81
C GLU A 80 -61.86 7.85 14.11
N LYS A 81 -63.18 8.05 13.99
CA LYS A 81 -64.28 8.07 14.99
C LYS A 81 -64.03 8.48 16.45
#